data_AF-A0A1T1BQM9-F1
#
_entry.id   AF-A0A1T1BQM9-F1
#
_cell.length_a   1.000
_cell.length_b   1.000
_cell.length_c   1.000
_cell.angle_alpha   90.00
_cell.angle_beta   90.00
_cell.angle_gamma   90.00
#
_symmetry.space_group_name_H-M   'P 1'
#
loop_
_entity.id
_entity.type
_entity.pdbx_description
1 polymer ?
#
loop_
_entity_poly.entity_id
_entity_poly.type
_entity_poly.pdbx_seq_one_letter_code
_entity_poly.pdbx_strand_id
1 'polypeptide(L)'
;MKTLSQLFSLKKTEDSSSKSFEENEEDREQIRITYYQSGFAASIKATGKPIVLKACLQNLYMSFEDQCRKQKMEQDRLKQPYREEQEKNRTELKKYEAAIGIFEKKEQDINHTIDEIKNEIIEVKSNPDKYGIEDGKGLKAQFYIGLFLLLPITLYVLVFYISASYSAFFKEFSNDSLTAAIFDADAFTNAFKASWLEGVLVVTIPFVFMGLGYVIHMVQKGKGIKNVLRMMSLFVITFLFDALLAYQIEKKIYEFNKTTDSAPYNLNIALGEAEFWMIIFAGFVVYIIWGLVFDFVMKEFENIDKIRAFIRGKKENLITLEKIKADYINKINDFKQQIVTLNGKNSELQSKIDGFVFPVKEYLHYHHQYKEGWFQAINTEIALAHKEKTELLENCEFHSEEHLNKLNLADPDFQHLVYSKN
;
A
#
# COMPACT_ATOMS: atom_id res chain seq x y z
N MET A 1 -7.61 -38.67 -33.86
CA MET A 1 -7.02 -37.33 -34.03
C MET A 1 -7.30 -36.86 -35.46
N LYS A 2 -8.24 -35.92 -35.63
CA LYS A 2 -8.50 -35.26 -36.93
C LYS A 2 -7.81 -33.90 -36.92
N THR A 3 -7.14 -33.60 -38.02
CA THR A 3 -6.16 -32.54 -38.23
C THR A 3 -6.78 -31.14 -38.28
N LEU A 4 -6.10 -30.20 -37.62
CA LEU A 4 -6.41 -28.77 -37.48
C LEU A 4 -6.44 -27.95 -38.79
N SER A 5 -6.31 -28.57 -39.97
CA SER A 5 -6.32 -27.89 -41.26
C SER A 5 -7.72 -27.64 -41.84
N GLN A 6 -8.79 -28.20 -41.25
CA GLN A 6 -10.16 -28.04 -41.74
C GLN A 6 -10.96 -26.89 -41.08
N LEU A 7 -10.38 -26.18 -40.10
CA LEU A 7 -11.02 -25.01 -39.46
C LEU A 7 -10.77 -23.69 -40.19
N PHE A 8 -9.92 -23.67 -41.23
CA PHE A 8 -9.56 -22.49 -42.00
C PHE A 8 -9.86 -22.59 -43.50
N SER A 9 -10.85 -23.39 -43.92
CA SER A 9 -11.35 -23.26 -45.29
C SER A 9 -12.29 -22.06 -45.37
N LEU A 10 -11.77 -20.94 -45.87
CA LEU A 10 -12.55 -19.80 -46.35
C LEU A 10 -13.72 -20.34 -47.19
N LYS A 11 -14.95 -20.04 -46.74
CA LYS A 11 -16.16 -20.22 -47.53
C LYS A 11 -15.96 -19.44 -48.82
N LYS A 12 -15.83 -20.17 -49.93
CA LYS A 12 -15.76 -19.63 -51.28
C LYS A 12 -17.00 -18.75 -51.48
N THR A 13 -16.80 -17.44 -51.60
CA THR A 13 -17.84 -16.48 -51.91
C THR A 13 -18.27 -16.77 -53.35
N GLU A 14 -19.42 -17.42 -53.53
CA GLU A 14 -20.10 -17.47 -54.81
C GLU A 14 -20.75 -16.10 -55.05
N ASP A 15 -20.21 -15.39 -56.05
CA ASP A 15 -20.85 -14.41 -56.95
C ASP A 15 -22.15 -13.74 -56.47
N SER A 16 -22.06 -12.90 -55.44
CA SER A 16 -23.10 -11.91 -55.14
C SER A 16 -22.61 -10.46 -55.19
N SER A 17 -21.33 -10.20 -55.52
CA SER A 17 -20.77 -8.85 -55.54
C SER A 17 -20.82 -8.16 -56.91
N SER A 18 -21.19 -8.86 -57.98
CA SER A 18 -21.39 -8.25 -59.31
C SER A 18 -22.79 -7.68 -59.48
N LYS A 19 -23.84 -8.36 -59.00
CA LYS A 19 -25.24 -7.89 -59.13
C LYS A 19 -25.57 -6.66 -58.29
N SER A 20 -25.01 -6.53 -57.07
CA SER A 20 -25.32 -5.39 -56.20
C SER A 20 -24.62 -4.09 -56.59
N PHE A 21 -23.55 -4.16 -57.39
CA PHE A 21 -22.87 -2.98 -57.92
C PHE A 21 -23.54 -2.48 -59.21
N GLU A 22 -23.99 -3.40 -60.08
CA GLU A 22 -24.73 -3.06 -61.31
C GLU A 22 -26.12 -2.46 -61.01
N GLU A 23 -26.88 -3.01 -60.03
CA GLU A 23 -28.18 -2.41 -59.62
C GLU A 23 -28.03 -1.00 -59.04
N ASN A 24 -26.93 -0.71 -58.34
CA ASN A 24 -26.69 0.63 -57.78
C ASN A 24 -26.26 1.67 -58.83
N GLU A 25 -25.62 1.27 -59.93
CA GLU A 25 -25.27 2.19 -61.01
C GLU A 25 -26.46 2.50 -61.93
N GLU A 26 -27.29 1.50 -62.26
CA GLU A 26 -28.49 1.70 -63.09
C GLU A 26 -29.56 2.54 -62.36
N ASP A 27 -29.78 2.32 -61.06
CA ASP A 27 -30.67 3.16 -60.25
C ASP A 27 -30.13 4.60 -60.13
N ARG A 28 -28.81 4.78 -60.00
CA ARG A 28 -28.18 6.11 -59.96
C ARG A 28 -28.27 6.84 -61.30
N GLU A 29 -28.16 6.16 -62.43
CA GLU A 29 -28.34 6.75 -63.75
C GLU A 29 -29.81 7.12 -64.03
N GLN A 30 -30.78 6.29 -63.64
CA GLN A 30 -32.20 6.65 -63.73
C GLN A 30 -32.53 7.86 -62.84
N ILE A 31 -31.95 7.93 -61.64
CA ILE A 31 -32.09 9.08 -60.73
C ILE A 31 -31.43 10.34 -61.32
N ARG A 32 -30.26 10.23 -61.97
CA ARG A 32 -29.57 11.32 -62.67
C ARG A 32 -30.43 11.92 -63.78
N ILE A 33 -31.11 11.06 -64.55
CA ILE A 33 -32.06 11.49 -65.59
C ILE A 33 -33.26 12.20 -64.94
N THR A 34 -33.72 11.75 -63.77
CA THR A 34 -34.92 12.27 -63.10
C THR A 34 -34.72 13.68 -62.51
N TYR A 35 -33.64 13.95 -61.77
CA TYR A 35 -33.42 15.28 -61.17
C TYR A 35 -33.06 16.35 -62.19
N TYR A 36 -32.25 15.99 -63.20
CA TYR A 36 -31.97 16.86 -64.34
C TYR A 36 -33.25 17.23 -65.10
N GLN A 37 -34.07 16.24 -65.46
CA GLN A 37 -35.35 16.48 -66.14
C GLN A 37 -36.33 17.27 -65.27
N SER A 38 -36.35 17.02 -63.96
CA SER A 38 -37.16 17.80 -63.02
C SER A 38 -36.73 19.27 -62.99
N GLY A 39 -35.42 19.55 -62.94
CA GLY A 39 -34.88 20.92 -63.01
C GLY A 39 -35.21 21.61 -64.33
N PHE A 40 -35.06 20.89 -65.44
CA PHE A 40 -35.39 21.36 -66.79
C PHE A 40 -36.88 21.73 -66.93
N ALA A 41 -37.78 20.81 -66.54
CA ALA A 41 -39.23 21.03 -66.64
C ALA A 41 -39.73 22.14 -65.71
N ALA A 42 -39.16 22.24 -64.49
CA ALA A 42 -39.51 23.29 -63.55
C ALA A 42 -39.07 24.67 -64.07
N SER A 43 -37.90 24.76 -64.70
CA SER A 43 -37.39 25.99 -65.32
C SER A 43 -38.29 26.47 -66.46
N ILE A 44 -38.75 25.57 -67.34
CA ILE A 44 -39.69 25.90 -68.42
C ILE A 44 -41.00 26.47 -67.86
N LYS A 45 -41.61 25.79 -66.88
CA LYS A 45 -42.86 26.22 -66.25
C LYS A 45 -42.73 27.56 -65.52
N ALA A 46 -41.56 27.82 -64.95
CA ALA A 46 -41.25 29.04 -64.22
C ALA A 46 -40.68 30.16 -65.11
N THR A 47 -40.46 29.90 -66.39
CA THR A 47 -39.76 30.81 -67.33
C THR A 47 -38.40 31.26 -66.76
N GLY A 48 -37.68 30.35 -66.11
CA GLY A 48 -36.33 30.60 -65.59
C GLY A 48 -36.23 31.62 -64.44
N LYS A 49 -37.34 32.02 -63.82
CA LYS A 49 -37.34 33.06 -62.76
C LYS A 49 -36.46 32.67 -61.56
N PRO A 50 -35.47 33.48 -61.15
CA PRO A 50 -34.52 33.13 -60.09
C PRO A 50 -35.18 32.93 -58.70
N ILE A 51 -36.23 33.70 -58.41
CA ILE A 51 -37.00 33.55 -57.17
C ILE A 51 -37.70 32.19 -57.08
N VAL A 52 -38.12 31.63 -58.22
CA VAL A 52 -38.77 30.32 -58.29
C VAL A 52 -37.73 29.20 -58.17
N LEU A 53 -36.53 29.39 -58.75
CA LEU A 53 -35.41 28.46 -58.56
C LEU A 53 -35.09 28.29 -57.07
N LYS A 54 -35.01 29.38 -56.30
CA LYS A 54 -34.77 29.34 -54.85
C LYS A 54 -35.82 28.51 -54.11
N ALA A 55 -37.11 28.71 -54.42
CA ALA A 55 -38.19 27.92 -53.83
C ALA A 55 -38.11 26.43 -54.23
N CYS A 56 -37.75 26.16 -55.50
CA CYS A 56 -37.55 24.80 -56.00
C CYS A 56 -36.37 24.09 -55.31
N LEU A 57 -35.23 24.76 -55.11
CA LEU A 57 -34.07 24.21 -54.41
C LEU A 57 -34.37 23.94 -52.93
N GLN A 58 -35.16 24.81 -52.28
CA GLN A 58 -35.66 24.56 -50.93
C GLN A 58 -36.56 23.32 -50.88
N ASN A 59 -37.45 23.14 -51.87
CA ASN A 59 -38.30 21.95 -51.96
C ASN A 59 -37.49 20.69 -52.26
N LEU A 60 -36.46 20.77 -53.11
CA LEU A 60 -35.54 19.67 -53.40
C LEU A 60 -34.82 19.24 -52.12
N TYR A 61 -34.29 20.19 -51.35
CA TYR A 61 -33.67 19.92 -50.05
C TYR A 61 -34.63 19.22 -49.08
N MET A 62 -35.84 19.76 -48.89
CA MET A 62 -36.84 19.17 -47.98
C MET A 62 -37.27 17.78 -48.43
N SER A 63 -37.43 17.57 -49.74
CA SER A 63 -37.79 16.26 -50.30
C SER A 63 -36.66 15.25 -50.10
N PHE A 64 -35.40 15.66 -50.32
CA PHE A 64 -34.25 14.79 -50.11
C PHE A 64 -34.09 14.44 -48.63
N GLU A 65 -34.27 15.41 -47.74
CA GLU A 65 -34.25 15.19 -46.29
C GLU A 65 -35.33 14.17 -45.85
N ASP A 66 -36.57 14.32 -46.34
CA ASP A 66 -37.68 13.40 -46.04
C ASP A 66 -37.44 11.99 -46.61
N GLN A 67 -36.86 11.89 -47.82
CA GLN A 67 -36.46 10.60 -48.40
C GLN A 67 -35.41 9.90 -47.54
N CYS A 68 -34.37 10.62 -47.12
CA CYS A 68 -33.34 10.08 -46.24
C CYS A 68 -33.92 9.61 -44.90
N ARG A 69 -34.91 10.31 -44.34
CA ARG A 69 -35.61 9.91 -43.10
C ARG A 69 -36.43 8.64 -43.28
N LYS A 70 -36.99 8.41 -44.48
CA LYS A 70 -37.79 7.22 -44.81
C LYS A 70 -36.93 6.01 -45.19
N GLN A 71 -35.75 6.23 -45.76
CA GLN A 71 -34.80 5.18 -46.15
C GLN A 71 -34.04 4.61 -44.93
N LYS A 72 -34.72 3.73 -44.19
CA LYS A 72 -34.16 3.10 -42.99
C LYS A 72 -32.88 2.29 -43.25
N MET A 73 -32.81 1.56 -44.36
CA MET A 73 -31.64 0.72 -44.68
C MET A 73 -30.36 1.54 -44.88
N GLU A 74 -30.45 2.66 -45.62
CA GLU A 74 -29.33 3.58 -45.84
C GLU A 74 -28.89 4.22 -44.51
N GLN A 75 -29.85 4.67 -43.69
CA GLN A 75 -29.58 5.20 -42.35
C GLN A 75 -28.92 4.18 -41.43
N ASP A 76 -29.36 2.92 -41.45
CA ASP A 76 -28.74 1.86 -40.64
C ASP A 76 -27.30 1.59 -41.09
N ARG A 77 -27.04 1.59 -42.41
CA ARG A 77 -25.67 1.47 -42.96
C ARG A 77 -24.77 2.63 -42.51
N LEU A 78 -25.26 3.87 -42.58
CA LEU A 78 -24.52 5.06 -42.15
C LEU A 78 -24.28 5.09 -40.63
N LYS A 79 -25.16 4.48 -39.85
CA LYS A 79 -25.05 4.40 -38.38
C LYS A 79 -24.22 3.22 -37.87
N GLN A 80 -24.00 2.21 -38.71
CA GLN A 80 -23.21 1.02 -38.41
C GLN A 80 -21.86 1.31 -37.73
N PRO A 81 -21.00 2.24 -38.20
CA PRO A 81 -19.72 2.51 -37.53
C PRO A 81 -19.88 3.00 -36.09
N TYR A 82 -20.90 3.81 -35.80
CA TYR A 82 -21.17 4.29 -34.45
C TYR A 82 -21.65 3.15 -33.53
N ARG A 83 -22.44 2.19 -34.06
CA ARG A 83 -22.86 1.00 -33.31
C ARG A 83 -21.67 0.09 -32.99
N GLU A 84 -20.77 -0.11 -33.95
CA GLU A 84 -19.56 -0.92 -33.74
C GLU A 84 -18.62 -0.28 -32.70
N GLU A 85 -18.45 1.04 -32.73
CA GLU A 85 -17.68 1.76 -31.72
C GLU A 85 -18.34 1.69 -30.34
N GLN A 86 -19.66 1.79 -30.26
CA GLN A 86 -20.40 1.64 -29.02
C GLN A 86 -20.23 0.23 -28.41
N GLU A 87 -20.27 -0.82 -29.23
CA GLU A 87 -20.05 -2.19 -28.75
C GLU A 87 -18.61 -2.44 -28.28
N LYS A 88 -17.61 -1.81 -28.92
CA LYS A 88 -16.23 -1.81 -28.43
C LYS A 88 -16.13 -1.15 -27.06
N ASN A 89 -16.71 0.05 -26.89
CA ASN A 89 -16.73 0.76 -25.61
C ASN A 89 -17.47 -0.04 -24.53
N ARG A 90 -18.59 -0.70 -24.85
CA ARG A 90 -19.31 -1.60 -23.92
C ARG A 90 -18.46 -2.79 -23.47
N THR A 91 -17.66 -3.34 -24.38
CA THR A 91 -16.73 -4.42 -24.05
C THR A 91 -15.62 -3.92 -23.12
N GLU A 92 -15.10 -2.71 -23.33
CA GLU A 92 -14.13 -2.09 -22.42
C GLU A 92 -14.72 -1.78 -21.04
N LEU A 93 -15.96 -1.28 -20.97
CA LEU A 93 -16.67 -1.07 -19.71
C LEU A 93 -16.72 -2.35 -18.86
N LYS A 94 -17.13 -3.47 -19.46
CA LYS A 94 -17.17 -4.77 -18.77
C LYS A 94 -15.79 -5.19 -18.25
N LYS A 95 -14.70 -4.88 -18.98
CA LYS A 95 -13.33 -5.15 -18.51
C LYS A 95 -13.00 -4.32 -17.27
N TYR A 96 -13.35 -3.04 -17.24
CA TYR A 96 -13.11 -2.17 -16.09
C TYR A 96 -13.97 -2.55 -14.89
N GLU A 97 -15.25 -2.88 -15.09
CA GLU A 97 -16.13 -3.38 -14.03
C GLU A 97 -15.60 -4.66 -13.40
N ALA A 98 -15.14 -5.62 -14.22
CA ALA A 98 -14.50 -6.84 -13.73
C ALA A 98 -13.21 -6.54 -12.97
N ALA A 99 -12.40 -5.59 -13.45
CA ALA A 99 -11.18 -5.17 -12.77
C ALA A 99 -11.48 -4.54 -11.40
N ILE A 100 -12.51 -3.69 -11.30
CA ILE A 100 -12.97 -3.12 -10.03
C ILE A 100 -13.34 -4.23 -9.05
N GLY A 101 -14.17 -5.20 -9.45
CA GLY A 101 -14.56 -6.31 -8.57
C GLY A 101 -13.37 -7.14 -8.07
N ILE A 102 -12.34 -7.31 -8.90
CA ILE A 102 -11.10 -7.99 -8.49
C ILE A 102 -10.35 -7.17 -7.44
N PHE A 103 -10.20 -5.86 -7.63
CA PHE A 103 -9.48 -5.01 -6.69
C PHE A 103 -10.26 -4.77 -5.39
N GLU A 104 -11.59 -4.67 -5.43
CA GLU A 104 -12.45 -4.59 -4.24
C GLU A 104 -12.33 -5.87 -3.40
N LYS A 105 -12.34 -7.04 -4.03
CA LYS A 105 -12.10 -8.30 -3.32
C LYS A 105 -10.72 -8.32 -2.65
N LYS A 106 -9.67 -7.91 -3.37
CA LYS A 106 -8.31 -7.83 -2.80
C LYS A 106 -8.22 -6.84 -1.65
N GLU A 107 -8.93 -5.70 -1.72
CA GLU A 107 -9.02 -4.74 -0.62
C GLU A 107 -9.70 -5.36 0.61
N GLN A 108 -10.79 -6.10 0.40
CA GLN A 108 -11.48 -6.82 1.46
C GLN A 108 -10.60 -7.89 2.13
N ASP A 109 -9.88 -8.68 1.34
CA ASP A 109 -8.94 -9.69 1.84
C ASP A 109 -7.82 -9.06 2.69
N ILE A 110 -7.30 -7.89 2.26
CA ILE A 110 -6.32 -7.13 3.05
C ILE A 110 -6.94 -6.59 4.34
N ASN A 111 -8.17 -6.08 4.32
CA ASN A 111 -8.85 -5.60 5.52
C ASN A 111 -9.00 -6.73 6.56
N HIS A 112 -9.39 -7.93 6.11
CA HIS A 112 -9.46 -9.11 6.99
C HIS A 112 -8.09 -9.41 7.61
N THR A 113 -7.03 -9.42 6.79
CA THR A 113 -5.66 -9.65 7.25
C THR A 113 -5.19 -8.59 8.24
N ILE A 114 -5.55 -7.32 8.03
CA ILE A 114 -5.24 -6.22 8.95
C ILE A 114 -5.93 -6.44 10.30
N ASP A 115 -7.19 -6.85 10.30
CA ASP A 115 -7.96 -7.10 11.52
C ASP A 115 -7.43 -8.33 12.27
N GLU A 116 -7.04 -9.39 11.56
CA GLU A 116 -6.32 -10.53 12.14
C GLU A 116 -5.03 -10.10 12.83
N ILE A 117 -4.18 -9.32 12.15
CA ILE A 117 -2.91 -8.81 12.73
C ILE A 117 -3.18 -7.94 13.96
N LYS A 118 -4.20 -7.08 13.93
CA LYS A 118 -4.58 -6.25 15.09
C LYS A 118 -5.01 -7.13 16.27
N ASN A 119 -5.79 -8.17 16.01
CA ASN A 119 -6.20 -9.14 17.02
C ASN A 119 -5.00 -9.90 17.59
N GLU A 120 -4.05 -10.33 16.76
CA GLU A 120 -2.82 -10.97 17.21
C GLU A 120 -1.97 -10.04 18.11
N ILE A 121 -1.88 -8.74 17.80
CA ILE A 121 -1.17 -7.74 18.63
C ILE A 121 -1.81 -7.60 20.01
N ILE A 122 -3.12 -7.72 20.10
CA ILE A 122 -3.84 -7.68 21.39
C ILE A 122 -3.63 -9.01 22.11
N GLU A 123 -3.82 -10.12 21.41
CA GLU A 123 -3.77 -11.46 21.98
C GLU A 123 -2.37 -11.81 22.51
N VAL A 124 -1.29 -11.43 21.82
CA VAL A 124 0.08 -11.68 22.29
C VAL A 124 0.39 -11.00 23.63
N LYS A 125 -0.31 -9.91 23.99
CA LYS A 125 -0.14 -9.26 25.30
C LYS A 125 -0.87 -10.01 26.41
N SER A 126 -1.94 -10.72 26.08
CA SER A 126 -2.79 -11.45 27.04
C SER A 126 -2.41 -12.92 27.15
N ASN A 127 -2.05 -13.55 26.03
CA ASN A 127 -1.68 -14.96 25.87
C ASN A 127 -0.41 -15.10 25.00
N PRO A 128 0.75 -14.61 25.50
CA PRO A 128 2.04 -14.71 24.81
C PRO A 128 2.49 -16.16 24.54
N ASP A 129 2.06 -17.13 25.37
CA ASP A 129 2.40 -18.55 25.22
C ASP A 129 1.97 -19.12 23.85
N LYS A 130 0.85 -18.64 23.31
CA LYS A 130 0.33 -19.03 21.98
C LYS A 130 1.33 -18.69 20.86
N TYR A 131 2.18 -17.72 21.09
CA TYR A 131 3.15 -17.20 20.12
C TYR A 131 4.59 -17.68 20.43
N GLY A 132 4.74 -18.72 21.27
CA GLY A 132 6.04 -19.27 21.63
C GLY A 132 6.85 -18.40 22.58
N ILE A 133 6.19 -17.45 23.28
CA ILE A 133 6.81 -16.63 24.31
C ILE A 133 6.38 -17.21 25.66
N GLU A 134 7.20 -18.13 26.18
CA GLU A 134 6.99 -18.80 27.48
C GLU A 134 6.92 -17.78 28.63
N ASP A 135 6.05 -18.06 29.61
CA ASP A 135 5.86 -17.32 30.87
C ASP A 135 5.39 -15.87 30.73
N GLY A 136 4.72 -15.52 29.63
CA GLY A 136 4.47 -14.11 29.35
C GLY A 136 3.30 -13.45 30.12
N LYS A 137 2.61 -14.17 31.01
CA LYS A 137 1.46 -13.64 31.78
C LYS A 137 1.94 -12.88 33.02
N GLY A 138 1.62 -11.59 33.09
CA GLY A 138 1.96 -10.76 34.24
C GLY A 138 3.43 -10.32 34.30
N LEU A 139 4.21 -10.52 33.21
CA LEU A 139 5.63 -10.21 33.12
C LEU A 139 6.01 -8.82 33.67
N LYS A 140 5.20 -7.81 33.36
CA LYS A 140 5.47 -6.44 33.82
C LYS A 140 5.44 -6.33 35.34
N ALA A 141 4.43 -6.91 35.99
CA ALA A 141 4.30 -6.85 37.43
C ALA A 141 5.43 -7.65 38.11
N GLN A 142 5.71 -8.85 37.60
CA GLN A 142 6.80 -9.71 38.07
C GLN A 142 8.17 -9.04 37.93
N PHE A 143 8.45 -8.44 36.77
CA PHE A 143 9.66 -7.64 36.55
C PHE A 143 9.81 -6.49 37.56
N TYR A 144 8.76 -5.69 37.79
CA TYR A 144 8.84 -4.56 38.73
C TYR A 144 8.97 -5.01 40.18
N ILE A 145 8.31 -6.10 40.59
CA ILE A 145 8.48 -6.69 41.92
C ILE A 145 9.92 -7.20 42.07
N GLY A 146 10.43 -7.91 41.07
CA GLY A 146 11.82 -8.38 41.06
C GLY A 146 12.82 -7.22 41.13
N LEU A 147 12.60 -6.15 40.36
CA LEU A 147 13.45 -4.96 40.38
C LEU A 147 13.42 -4.25 41.74
N PHE A 148 12.23 -4.15 42.36
CA PHE A 148 12.06 -3.57 43.69
C PHE A 148 12.81 -4.37 44.76
N LEU A 149 12.87 -5.69 44.64
CA LEU A 149 13.68 -6.55 45.52
C LEU A 149 15.18 -6.49 45.18
N LEU A 150 15.53 -6.44 43.90
CA LEU A 150 16.91 -6.47 43.43
C LEU A 150 17.69 -5.22 43.86
N LEU A 151 17.08 -4.04 43.81
CA LEU A 151 17.74 -2.77 44.13
C LEU A 151 18.31 -2.73 45.57
N PRO A 152 17.51 -2.95 46.64
CA PRO A 152 18.04 -2.94 48.01
C PRO A 152 19.04 -4.07 48.26
N ILE A 153 18.86 -5.25 47.66
CA ILE A 153 19.82 -6.35 47.80
C ILE A 153 21.16 -5.99 47.12
N THR A 154 21.11 -5.36 45.94
CA THR A 154 22.32 -4.89 45.23
C THR A 154 23.06 -3.85 46.07
N LEU A 155 22.33 -2.91 46.69
CA LEU A 155 22.92 -1.92 47.58
C LEU A 155 23.54 -2.58 48.82
N TYR A 156 22.86 -3.56 49.41
CA TYR A 156 23.39 -4.33 50.53
C TYR A 156 24.70 -5.05 50.17
N VAL A 157 24.71 -5.79 49.06
CA VAL A 157 25.90 -6.51 48.56
C VAL A 157 27.05 -5.54 48.33
N LEU A 158 26.77 -4.36 47.77
CA LEU A 158 27.77 -3.32 47.55
C LEU A 158 28.37 -2.82 48.88
N VAL A 159 27.53 -2.43 49.84
CA VAL A 159 27.98 -1.93 51.15
C VAL A 159 28.72 -3.01 51.94
N PHE A 160 28.22 -4.25 51.93
CA PHE A 160 28.85 -5.38 52.61
C PHE A 160 30.24 -5.64 52.06
N TYR A 161 30.41 -5.81 50.74
CA TYR A 161 31.72 -6.12 50.17
C TYR A 161 32.71 -4.97 50.28
N ILE A 162 32.26 -3.72 50.24
CA ILE A 162 33.12 -2.55 50.55
C ILE A 162 33.60 -2.65 52.01
N SER A 163 32.69 -2.83 52.95
CA SER A 163 33.03 -2.90 54.38
C SER A 163 33.93 -4.09 54.71
N ALA A 164 33.52 -5.30 54.31
CA ALA A 164 34.24 -6.53 54.61
C ALA A 164 35.64 -6.53 53.98
N SER A 165 35.79 -6.02 52.75
CA SER A 165 37.11 -5.91 52.12
C SER A 165 37.99 -4.91 52.84
N TYR A 166 37.47 -3.74 53.21
CA TYR A 166 38.22 -2.76 54.00
C TYR A 166 38.65 -3.34 55.35
N SER A 167 37.74 -4.00 56.07
CA SER A 167 38.03 -4.67 57.34
C SER A 167 39.08 -5.77 57.22
N ALA A 168 38.96 -6.64 56.22
CA ALA A 168 39.88 -7.74 55.99
C ALA A 168 41.29 -7.25 55.61
N PHE A 169 41.40 -6.30 54.69
CA PHE A 169 42.69 -5.90 54.12
C PHE A 169 43.37 -4.75 54.87
N PHE A 170 42.62 -3.75 55.34
CA PHE A 170 43.20 -2.45 55.73
C PHE A 170 42.88 -2.00 57.16
N LYS A 171 41.75 -2.43 57.75
CA LYS A 171 41.37 -1.99 59.10
C LYS A 171 42.32 -2.54 60.17
N GLU A 172 42.77 -1.66 61.06
CA GLU A 172 43.41 -2.00 62.34
C GLU A 172 42.39 -1.78 63.46
N PHE A 173 42.19 -2.77 64.33
CA PHE A 173 41.19 -2.66 65.40
C PHE A 173 41.72 -1.84 66.58
N SER A 174 41.08 -0.70 66.84
CA SER A 174 41.31 0.10 68.04
C SER A 174 39.98 0.36 68.76
N ASN A 175 39.75 -0.32 69.89
CA ASN A 175 38.65 -0.13 70.86
C ASN A 175 37.19 -0.22 70.36
N ASP A 176 36.94 -0.69 69.13
CA ASP A 176 35.61 -0.72 68.54
C ASP A 176 34.84 -2.04 68.76
N SER A 177 33.51 -1.93 68.83
CA SER A 177 32.57 -3.06 68.96
C SER A 177 32.59 -4.03 67.77
N LEU A 178 32.26 -5.31 68.02
CA LEU A 178 32.20 -6.39 67.04
C LEU A 178 31.43 -6.07 65.75
N THR A 179 30.32 -5.33 65.85
CA THR A 179 29.54 -4.87 64.69
C THR A 179 30.29 -3.87 63.83
N ALA A 180 31.09 -2.99 64.43
CA ALA A 180 31.95 -2.06 63.70
C ALA A 180 33.16 -2.78 63.05
N ALA A 181 33.45 -4.03 63.45
CA ALA A 181 34.47 -4.84 62.82
C ALA A 181 34.04 -5.44 61.48
N ILE A 182 32.76 -5.78 61.36
CA ILE A 182 32.19 -6.39 60.15
C ILE A 182 31.55 -5.32 59.24
N PHE A 183 30.86 -4.34 59.84
CA PHE A 183 30.22 -3.22 59.16
C PHE A 183 30.85 -1.89 59.60
N ASP A 184 31.92 -1.50 58.93
CA ASP A 184 32.54 -0.19 59.12
C ASP A 184 31.77 0.85 58.31
N ALA A 185 31.05 1.73 59.03
CA ALA A 185 30.21 2.77 58.44
C ALA A 185 31.01 3.78 57.61
N ASP A 186 32.30 3.95 57.92
CA ASP A 186 33.21 4.85 57.24
C ASP A 186 34.18 4.11 56.31
N ALA A 187 34.00 2.80 56.05
CA ALA A 187 34.92 1.98 55.24
C ALA A 187 35.32 2.65 53.92
N PHE A 188 34.33 3.18 53.19
CA PHE A 188 34.55 3.88 51.94
C PHE A 188 35.41 5.13 52.14
N THR A 189 35.03 5.99 53.09
CA THR A 189 35.71 7.25 53.39
C THR A 189 37.14 6.99 53.90
N ASN A 190 37.32 5.98 54.74
CA ASN A 190 38.59 5.64 55.37
C ASN A 190 39.56 5.03 54.35
N ALA A 191 39.08 4.18 53.43
CA ALA A 191 39.91 3.64 52.35
C ALA A 191 40.50 4.77 51.48
N PHE A 192 39.68 5.74 51.06
CA PHE A 192 40.16 6.88 50.26
C PHE A 192 41.05 7.86 51.04
N LYS A 193 40.82 8.01 52.36
CA LYS A 193 41.69 8.80 53.23
C LYS A 193 43.07 8.17 53.40
N ALA A 194 43.14 6.84 53.47
CA ALA A 194 44.39 6.10 53.60
C ALA A 194 45.21 6.14 52.29
N SER A 195 44.59 5.75 51.17
CA SER A 195 45.22 5.84 49.86
C SER A 195 44.19 5.73 48.73
N TRP A 196 44.43 6.45 47.63
CA TRP A 196 43.64 6.31 46.42
C TRP A 196 43.56 4.86 45.92
N LEU A 197 44.67 4.11 45.98
CA LEU A 197 44.71 2.72 45.52
C LEU A 197 43.84 1.80 46.39
N GLU A 198 43.81 2.03 47.70
CA GLU A 198 42.97 1.28 48.64
C GLU A 198 41.49 1.56 48.39
N GLY A 199 41.13 2.85 48.22
CA GLY A 199 39.78 3.25 47.86
C GLY A 199 39.28 2.58 46.57
N VAL A 200 40.10 2.58 45.51
CA VAL A 200 39.74 1.91 44.24
C VAL A 200 39.62 0.39 44.42
N LEU A 201 40.53 -0.25 45.15
CA LEU A 201 40.48 -1.69 45.36
C LEU A 201 39.19 -2.11 46.09
N VAL A 202 38.86 -1.44 47.19
CA VAL A 202 37.68 -1.77 47.99
C VAL A 202 36.39 -1.54 47.21
N VAL A 203 36.32 -0.50 46.38
CA VAL A 203 35.15 -0.21 45.54
C VAL A 203 34.98 -1.21 44.40
N THR A 204 36.08 -1.73 43.85
CA THR A 204 36.03 -2.63 42.68
C THR A 204 35.69 -4.07 43.03
N ILE A 205 36.01 -4.55 44.23
CA ILE A 205 35.70 -5.91 44.69
C ILE A 205 34.19 -6.25 44.57
N PRO A 206 33.24 -5.42 45.04
CA PRO A 206 31.82 -5.68 44.84
C PRO A 206 31.41 -5.91 43.37
N PHE A 207 32.04 -5.21 42.42
CA PHE A 207 31.74 -5.39 41.00
C PHE A 207 32.25 -6.73 40.44
N VAL A 208 33.32 -7.29 41.01
CA VAL A 208 33.75 -8.66 40.68
C VAL A 208 32.66 -9.65 41.07
N PHE A 209 32.07 -9.50 42.27
CA PHE A 209 30.95 -10.33 42.73
C PHE A 209 29.70 -10.15 41.87
N MET A 210 29.30 -8.91 41.60
CA MET A 210 28.17 -8.64 40.71
C MET A 210 28.40 -9.22 39.31
N GLY A 211 29.63 -9.10 38.78
CA GLY A 211 30.04 -9.71 37.51
C GLY A 211 29.92 -11.23 37.53
N LEU A 212 30.33 -11.89 38.62
CA LEU A 212 30.16 -13.33 38.79
C LEU A 212 28.68 -13.73 38.77
N GLY A 213 27.78 -12.94 39.37
CA GLY A 213 26.34 -13.29 39.34
C GLY A 213 25.73 -13.11 37.95
N TYR A 214 26.20 -12.14 37.16
CA TYR A 214 25.86 -12.06 35.75
C TYR A 214 26.36 -13.30 34.96
N VAL A 215 27.58 -13.77 35.24
CA VAL A 215 28.11 -15.01 34.64
C VAL A 215 27.26 -16.22 35.03
N ILE A 216 26.77 -16.30 36.27
CA ILE A 216 25.85 -17.36 36.70
C ILE A 216 24.58 -17.36 35.85
N HIS A 217 23.93 -16.21 35.65
CA HIS A 217 22.78 -16.07 34.76
C HIS A 217 23.09 -16.56 33.33
N MET A 218 24.25 -16.16 32.77
CA MET A 218 24.66 -16.58 31.43
C MET A 218 24.88 -18.09 31.31
N VAL A 219 25.48 -18.73 32.32
CA VAL A 219 25.72 -20.18 32.35
C VAL A 219 24.43 -20.96 32.55
N GLN A 220 23.46 -20.42 33.32
CA GLN A 220 22.15 -21.03 33.55
C GLN A 220 21.31 -21.19 32.28
N LYS A 221 21.52 -20.35 31.25
CA LYS A 221 20.82 -20.48 29.96
C LYS A 221 21.20 -21.73 29.18
N GLY A 222 22.42 -22.24 29.39
CA GLY A 222 22.91 -23.39 28.64
C GLY A 222 22.44 -24.71 29.26
N LYS A 223 21.91 -25.63 28.44
CA LYS A 223 21.52 -26.97 28.90
C LYS A 223 22.72 -27.93 28.96
N GLY A 224 22.79 -28.78 29.99
CA GLY A 224 23.73 -29.91 30.08
C GLY A 224 24.66 -29.93 31.31
N ILE A 225 25.25 -31.09 31.59
CA ILE A 225 26.08 -31.37 32.78
C ILE A 225 27.30 -30.44 32.89
N LYS A 226 27.89 -30.04 31.76
CA LYS A 226 29.03 -29.10 31.75
C LYS A 226 28.68 -27.73 32.33
N ASN A 227 27.45 -27.24 32.12
CA ASN A 227 27.03 -25.95 32.65
C ASN A 227 26.69 -26.04 34.13
N VAL A 228 26.14 -27.17 34.58
CA VAL A 228 25.96 -27.45 36.02
C VAL A 228 27.30 -27.45 36.75
N LEU A 229 28.32 -28.12 36.19
CA LEU A 229 29.66 -28.14 36.78
C LEU A 229 30.29 -26.73 36.83
N ARG A 230 30.15 -25.93 35.77
CA ARG A 230 30.61 -24.53 35.73
C ARG A 230 29.92 -23.68 36.79
N MET A 231 28.60 -23.82 36.94
CA MET A 231 27.82 -23.11 37.94
C MET A 231 28.26 -23.48 39.37
N MET A 232 28.44 -24.76 39.66
CA MET A 232 28.97 -25.22 40.94
C MET A 232 30.36 -24.65 41.21
N SER A 233 31.24 -24.64 40.20
CA SER A 233 32.57 -24.03 40.33
C SER A 233 32.49 -22.54 40.68
N LEU A 234 31.55 -21.79 40.10
CA LEU A 234 31.37 -20.36 40.41
C LEU A 234 30.92 -20.17 41.86
N PHE A 235 29.95 -20.96 42.34
CA PHE A 235 29.54 -20.90 43.74
C PHE A 235 30.67 -21.28 44.70
N VAL A 236 31.47 -22.29 44.37
CA VAL A 236 32.63 -22.69 45.19
C VAL A 236 33.67 -21.57 45.24
N ILE A 237 33.97 -20.91 44.13
CA ILE A 237 34.92 -19.79 44.11
C ILE A 237 34.42 -18.63 44.98
N THR A 238 33.15 -18.25 44.85
CA THR A 238 32.55 -17.20 45.68
C THR A 238 32.58 -17.58 47.16
N PHE A 239 32.20 -18.81 47.51
CA PHE A 239 32.24 -19.31 48.89
C PHE A 239 33.64 -19.26 49.48
N LEU A 240 34.66 -19.69 48.72
CA LEU A 240 36.05 -19.65 49.14
C LEU A 240 36.53 -18.22 49.39
N PHE A 241 36.11 -17.26 48.55
CA PHE A 241 36.47 -15.87 48.77
C PHE A 241 35.82 -15.29 50.03
N ASP A 242 34.54 -15.55 50.25
CA ASP A 242 33.86 -15.10 51.47
C ASP A 242 34.44 -15.76 52.72
N ALA A 243 34.83 -17.04 52.64
CA ALA A 243 35.55 -17.73 53.71
C ALA A 243 36.93 -17.11 53.97
N LEU A 244 37.63 -16.63 52.94
CA LEU A 244 38.89 -15.90 53.10
C LEU A 244 38.68 -14.54 53.78
N LEU A 245 37.66 -13.79 53.40
CA LEU A 245 37.31 -12.53 54.06
C LEU A 245 36.95 -12.78 55.53
N ALA A 246 36.09 -13.76 55.80
CA ALA A 246 35.69 -14.15 57.15
C ALA A 246 36.89 -14.58 57.99
N TYR A 247 37.78 -15.41 57.45
CA TYR A 247 38.97 -15.86 58.15
C TYR A 247 39.89 -14.70 58.54
N GLN A 248 40.07 -13.72 57.64
CA GLN A 248 40.95 -12.58 57.90
C GLN A 248 40.37 -11.58 58.90
N ILE A 249 39.07 -11.30 58.81
CA ILE A 249 38.38 -10.44 59.77
C ILE A 249 38.40 -11.10 61.15
N GLU A 250 38.06 -12.40 61.22
CA GLU A 250 38.05 -13.14 62.48
C GLU A 250 39.44 -13.27 63.08
N LYS A 251 40.47 -13.50 62.25
CA LYS A 251 41.87 -13.48 62.72
C LYS A 251 42.20 -12.18 63.43
N LYS A 252 41.81 -11.04 62.85
CA LYS A 252 42.09 -9.73 63.41
C LYS A 252 41.28 -9.47 64.70
N ILE A 253 40.05 -9.99 64.80
CA ILE A 253 39.24 -9.97 66.02
C ILE A 253 39.90 -10.81 67.12
N TYR A 254 40.30 -12.04 66.79
CA TYR A 254 41.01 -12.94 67.71
C TYR A 254 42.34 -12.33 68.17
N GLU A 255 43.14 -11.75 67.27
CA GLU A 255 44.41 -11.10 67.62
C GLU A 255 44.24 -9.87 68.50
N PHE A 256 43.09 -9.18 68.42
CA PHE A 256 42.73 -8.08 69.31
C PHE A 256 42.31 -8.58 70.70
N ASN A 257 41.55 -9.68 70.76
CA ASN A 257 41.00 -10.22 72.01
C ASN A 257 41.94 -11.20 72.74
N LYS A 258 42.99 -11.69 72.09
CA LYS A 258 43.89 -12.71 72.66
C LYS A 258 44.66 -12.19 73.89
N THR A 259 44.79 -13.06 74.88
CA THR A 259 45.65 -12.85 76.06
C THR A 259 47.02 -13.52 75.84
N THR A 260 47.98 -13.27 76.74
CA THR A 260 49.35 -13.80 76.65
C THR A 260 49.44 -15.33 76.59
N ASP A 261 48.39 -16.03 77.07
CA ASP A 261 48.30 -17.49 77.12
C ASP A 261 47.46 -18.10 75.97
N SER A 262 46.97 -17.26 75.05
CA SER A 262 46.09 -17.72 73.97
C SER A 262 46.87 -18.46 72.87
N ALA A 263 46.29 -19.54 72.36
CA ALA A 263 46.87 -20.34 71.28
C ALA A 263 47.01 -19.53 69.97
N PRO A 264 47.94 -19.89 69.07
CA PRO A 264 48.03 -19.25 67.76
C PRO A 264 46.76 -19.52 66.94
N TYR A 265 46.24 -18.45 66.32
CA TYR A 265 45.04 -18.53 65.49
C TYR A 265 45.24 -19.53 64.34
N ASN A 266 44.25 -20.40 64.15
CA ASN A 266 44.25 -21.42 63.12
C ASN A 266 42.82 -21.68 62.63
N LEU A 267 42.69 -22.49 61.58
CA LEU A 267 41.40 -22.77 60.95
C LEU A 267 40.39 -23.45 61.89
N ASN A 268 40.83 -24.26 62.86
CA ASN A 268 39.92 -24.89 63.80
C ASN A 268 39.30 -23.88 64.77
N ILE A 269 40.07 -22.87 65.19
CA ILE A 269 39.57 -21.75 66.00
C ILE A 269 38.57 -20.95 65.17
N ALA A 270 38.94 -20.56 63.95
CA ALA A 270 38.07 -19.81 63.03
C ALA A 270 36.70 -20.48 62.82
N LEU A 271 36.67 -21.80 62.59
CA LEU A 271 35.43 -22.56 62.37
C LEU A 271 34.58 -22.70 63.64
N GLY A 272 35.18 -22.53 64.82
CA GLY A 272 34.50 -22.60 66.12
C GLY A 272 33.81 -21.30 66.51
N GLU A 273 34.21 -20.16 65.95
CA GLU A 273 33.65 -18.85 66.25
C GLU A 273 32.39 -18.56 65.42
N ALA A 274 31.41 -17.90 66.03
CA ALA A 274 30.13 -17.61 65.37
C ALA A 274 30.27 -16.49 64.33
N GLU A 275 31.18 -15.56 64.58
CA GLU A 275 31.54 -14.39 63.78
C GLU A 275 31.98 -14.79 62.37
N PHE A 276 32.82 -15.82 62.28
CA PHE A 276 33.28 -16.38 61.01
C PHE A 276 32.09 -16.80 60.13
N TRP A 277 31.14 -17.54 60.70
CA TRP A 277 29.94 -17.99 59.99
C TRP A 277 28.97 -16.85 59.69
N MET A 278 28.87 -15.85 60.57
CA MET A 278 28.04 -14.66 60.34
C MET A 278 28.53 -13.84 59.14
N ILE A 279 29.84 -13.69 58.96
CA ILE A 279 30.42 -12.98 57.80
C ILE A 279 30.13 -13.76 56.51
N ILE A 280 30.34 -15.08 56.51
CA ILE A 280 30.03 -15.93 55.34
C ILE A 280 28.53 -15.88 55.03
N PHE A 281 27.67 -15.92 56.05
CA PHE A 281 26.23 -15.85 55.83
C PHE A 281 25.80 -14.50 55.24
N ALA A 282 26.34 -13.40 55.79
CA ALA A 282 26.07 -12.04 55.31
C ALA A 282 26.56 -11.81 53.87
N GLY A 283 27.66 -12.45 53.45
CA GLY A 283 28.15 -12.41 52.09
C GLY A 283 27.48 -13.43 51.18
N PHE A 284 27.82 -14.70 51.36
CA PHE A 284 27.60 -15.77 50.40
C PHE A 284 26.11 -16.09 50.20
N VAL A 285 25.35 -16.17 51.30
CA VAL A 285 23.92 -16.50 51.21
C VAL A 285 23.15 -15.35 50.58
N VAL A 286 23.44 -14.12 50.98
CA VAL A 286 22.80 -12.93 50.38
C VAL A 286 23.20 -12.78 48.92
N TYR A 287 24.44 -13.11 48.57
CA TYR A 287 24.90 -13.17 47.18
C TYR A 287 24.13 -14.20 46.33
N ILE A 288 23.86 -15.40 46.86
CA ILE A 288 23.02 -16.39 46.17
C ILE A 288 21.61 -15.84 45.94
N ILE A 289 21.01 -15.23 46.98
CA ILE A 289 19.67 -14.62 46.87
C ILE A 289 19.69 -13.52 45.80
N TRP A 290 20.71 -12.65 45.81
CA TRP A 290 20.90 -11.62 44.80
C TRP A 290 20.98 -12.20 43.38
N GLY A 291 21.81 -13.23 43.18
CA GLY A 291 21.98 -13.88 41.88
C GLY A 291 20.68 -14.53 41.36
N LEU A 292 19.88 -15.15 42.24
CA LEU A 292 18.59 -15.74 41.88
C LEU A 292 17.55 -14.68 41.51
N VAL A 293 17.45 -13.59 42.30
CA VAL A 293 16.54 -12.47 42.00
C VAL A 293 16.98 -11.76 40.71
N PHE A 294 18.29 -11.60 40.50
CA PHE A 294 18.84 -11.05 39.27
C PHE A 294 18.48 -11.90 38.04
N ASP A 295 18.70 -13.21 38.11
CA ASP A 295 18.33 -14.15 37.03
C ASP A 295 16.84 -14.07 36.69
N PHE A 296 15.98 -14.03 37.72
CA PHE A 296 14.54 -13.83 37.54
C PHE A 296 14.22 -12.53 36.80
N VAL A 297 14.75 -11.39 37.27
CA VAL A 297 14.52 -10.07 36.63
C VAL A 297 15.01 -10.06 35.17
N MET A 298 16.15 -10.68 34.89
CA MET A 298 16.70 -10.76 33.53
C MET A 298 15.84 -11.60 32.60
N LYS A 299 15.32 -12.76 33.05
CA LYS A 299 14.39 -13.59 32.28
C LYS A 299 13.11 -12.83 31.93
N GLU A 300 12.53 -12.14 32.91
CA GLU A 300 11.34 -11.33 32.71
C GLU A 300 11.57 -10.19 31.70
N PHE A 301 12.72 -9.52 31.78
CA PHE A 301 13.10 -8.48 30.83
C PHE A 301 13.21 -9.00 29.38
N GLU A 302 13.84 -10.16 29.18
CA GLU A 302 13.98 -10.79 27.87
C GLU A 302 12.63 -11.15 27.25
N ASN A 303 11.71 -11.67 28.05
CA ASN A 303 10.36 -12.00 27.58
C ASN A 303 9.56 -10.75 27.22
N ILE A 304 9.69 -9.66 27.99
CA ILE A 304 9.10 -8.36 27.64
C ILE A 304 9.66 -7.84 26.30
N ASP A 305 10.96 -8.00 26.06
CA ASP A 305 11.58 -7.54 24.81
C ASP A 305 11.12 -8.37 23.60
N LYS A 306 10.99 -9.69 23.73
CA LYS A 306 10.42 -10.56 22.68
C LYS A 306 9.01 -10.11 22.28
N ILE A 307 8.14 -9.80 23.26
CA ILE A 307 6.79 -9.30 22.98
C ILE A 307 6.84 -7.98 22.23
N ARG A 308 7.72 -7.04 22.64
CA ARG A 308 7.88 -5.76 21.93
C ARG A 308 8.38 -5.96 20.52
N ALA A 309 9.37 -6.83 20.31
CA ALA A 309 9.91 -7.15 19.00
C ALA A 309 8.85 -7.76 18.07
N PHE A 310 8.05 -8.71 18.59
CA PHE A 310 6.93 -9.30 17.86
C PHE A 310 5.89 -8.23 17.45
N ILE A 311 5.46 -7.38 18.40
CA ILE A 311 4.51 -6.30 18.13
C ILE A 311 5.07 -5.31 17.10
N ARG A 312 6.37 -4.98 17.18
CA ARG A 312 7.02 -4.09 16.22
C ARG A 312 6.98 -4.67 14.80
N GLY A 313 7.36 -5.93 14.63
CA GLY A 313 7.29 -6.59 13.31
C GLY A 313 5.86 -6.63 12.75
N LYS A 314 4.86 -6.91 13.60
CA LYS A 314 3.45 -6.88 13.18
C LYS A 314 2.97 -5.48 12.80
N LYS A 315 3.42 -4.43 13.50
CA LYS A 315 3.13 -3.03 13.14
C LYS A 315 3.76 -2.61 11.82
N GLU A 316 4.99 -3.02 11.54
CA GLU A 316 5.65 -2.77 10.25
C GLU A 316 4.89 -3.45 9.09
N ASN A 317 4.43 -4.67 9.31
CA ASN A 317 3.56 -5.37 8.34
C ASN A 317 2.24 -4.62 8.12
N LEU A 318 1.63 -4.07 9.18
CA LEU A 318 0.40 -3.29 9.09
C LEU A 318 0.58 -2.04 8.23
N ILE A 319 1.67 -1.28 8.43
CA ILE A 319 2.00 -0.11 7.59
C ILE A 319 2.12 -0.51 6.11
N THR A 320 2.78 -1.64 5.85
CA THR A 320 2.95 -2.15 4.48
C THR A 320 1.59 -2.53 3.85
N LEU A 321 0.73 -3.22 4.60
CA LEU A 321 -0.61 -3.60 4.13
C LEU A 321 -1.51 -2.38 3.91
N GLU A 322 -1.46 -1.37 4.78
CA GLU A 322 -2.19 -0.12 4.59
C GLU A 322 -1.77 0.62 3.31
N LYS A 323 -0.48 0.60 2.98
CA LYS A 323 0.03 1.15 1.72
C LYS A 323 -0.52 0.39 0.51
N ILE A 324 -0.50 -0.94 0.54
CA ILE A 324 -1.04 -1.78 -0.55
C ILE A 324 -2.55 -1.54 -0.71
N LYS A 325 -3.28 -1.41 0.40
CA LYS A 325 -4.70 -1.06 0.41
C LYS A 325 -4.94 0.28 -0.29
N ALA A 326 -4.16 1.31 0.04
CA ALA A 326 -4.26 2.62 -0.59
C ALA A 326 -4.02 2.53 -2.11
N ASP A 327 -3.04 1.74 -2.55
CA ASP A 327 -2.78 1.51 -3.97
C ASP A 327 -3.97 0.83 -4.69
N TYR A 328 -4.66 -0.11 -4.04
CA TYR A 328 -5.86 -0.72 -4.60
C TYR A 328 -7.03 0.25 -4.68
N ILE A 329 -7.25 1.08 -3.66
CA ILE A 329 -8.26 2.14 -3.67
C ILE A 329 -8.01 3.12 -4.82
N ASN A 330 -6.77 3.53 -5.02
CA ASN A 330 -6.40 4.42 -6.14
C ASN A 330 -6.70 3.77 -7.50
N LYS A 331 -6.34 2.50 -7.70
CA LYS A 331 -6.67 1.76 -8.94
C LYS A 331 -8.18 1.64 -9.17
N ILE A 332 -8.96 1.38 -8.11
CA ILE A 332 -10.43 1.34 -8.20
C ILE A 332 -10.96 2.70 -8.66
N ASN A 333 -10.45 3.80 -8.09
CA ASN A 333 -10.87 5.14 -8.47
C ASN A 333 -10.51 5.48 -9.93
N ASP A 334 -9.31 5.11 -10.38
CA ASP A 334 -8.88 5.28 -11.78
C ASP A 334 -9.81 4.54 -12.76
N PHE A 335 -10.18 3.30 -12.44
CA PHE A 335 -11.14 2.55 -13.27
C PHE A 335 -12.54 3.16 -13.24
N LYS A 336 -13.00 3.65 -12.08
CA LYS A 336 -14.30 4.35 -11.96
C LYS A 336 -14.32 5.62 -12.84
N GLN A 337 -13.23 6.38 -12.88
CA GLN A 337 -13.13 7.56 -13.74
C GLN A 337 -13.18 7.18 -15.24
N GLN A 338 -12.48 6.10 -15.62
CA GLN A 338 -12.51 5.59 -16.99
C GLN A 338 -13.92 5.11 -17.40
N ILE A 339 -14.65 4.46 -16.49
CA ILE A 339 -16.05 4.08 -16.71
C ILE A 339 -16.93 5.31 -16.97
N VAL A 340 -16.79 6.38 -16.18
CA VAL A 340 -17.54 7.62 -16.38
C VAL A 340 -17.25 8.22 -17.75
N THR A 341 -15.98 8.24 -18.17
CA THR A 341 -15.58 8.77 -19.48
C THR A 341 -16.15 7.94 -20.63
N LEU A 342 -16.08 6.60 -20.54
CA LEU A 342 -16.63 5.70 -21.55
C LEU A 342 -18.16 5.76 -21.62
N ASN A 343 -18.84 5.90 -20.48
CA ASN A 343 -20.29 6.12 -20.44
C ASN A 343 -20.67 7.44 -21.09
N GLY A 344 -19.90 8.52 -20.88
CA GLY A 344 -20.09 9.79 -21.59
C GLY A 344 -19.98 9.63 -23.11
N LYS A 345 -18.92 8.96 -23.59
CA LYS A 345 -18.74 8.64 -25.02
C LYS A 345 -19.88 7.78 -25.57
N ASN A 346 -20.33 6.78 -24.81
CA ASN A 346 -21.46 5.94 -25.22
C ASN A 346 -22.77 6.72 -25.32
N SER A 347 -23.02 7.67 -24.43
CA SER A 347 -24.18 8.57 -24.54
C SER A 347 -24.09 9.48 -25.76
N GLU A 348 -22.90 10.00 -26.09
CA GLU A 348 -22.68 10.80 -27.30
C GLU A 348 -22.92 9.96 -28.57
N LEU A 349 -22.35 8.75 -28.64
CA LEU A 349 -22.58 7.81 -29.74
C LEU A 349 -24.05 7.42 -29.85
N GLN A 350 -24.73 7.21 -28.72
CA GLN A 350 -26.16 6.91 -28.70
C GLN A 350 -26.97 8.08 -29.27
N SER A 351 -26.65 9.33 -28.92
CA SER A 351 -27.30 10.51 -29.50
C SER A 351 -27.10 10.62 -31.02
N LYS A 352 -25.92 10.25 -31.53
CA LYS A 352 -25.64 10.17 -32.98
C LYS A 352 -26.43 9.04 -33.67
N ILE A 353 -26.57 7.88 -33.01
CA ILE A 353 -27.35 6.73 -33.51
C ILE A 353 -28.86 7.05 -33.52
N ASP A 354 -29.37 7.70 -32.48
CA ASP A 354 -30.78 8.11 -32.37
C ASP A 354 -31.11 9.30 -33.27
N GLY A 355 -30.08 10.04 -33.67
CA GLY A 355 -30.14 11.14 -34.61
C GLY A 355 -30.38 10.72 -36.07
N PHE A 356 -30.25 11.69 -36.96
CA PHE A 356 -30.41 11.52 -38.40
C PHE A 356 -29.10 11.87 -39.12
N VAL A 357 -28.65 11.02 -40.04
CA VAL A 357 -27.41 11.24 -40.80
C VAL A 357 -27.77 11.75 -42.19
N PHE A 358 -27.43 12.99 -42.50
CA PHE A 358 -27.65 13.60 -43.81
C PHE A 358 -26.42 13.46 -44.70
N PRO A 359 -26.51 12.76 -45.85
CA PRO A 359 -25.40 12.57 -46.76
C PRO A 359 -25.19 13.81 -47.64
N VAL A 360 -24.26 14.67 -47.23
CA VAL A 360 -24.03 15.99 -47.84
C VAL A 360 -23.58 15.88 -49.29
N LYS A 361 -22.67 14.94 -49.57
CA LYS A 361 -22.16 14.74 -50.94
C LYS A 361 -23.25 14.29 -51.91
N GLU A 362 -24.18 13.46 -51.46
CA GLU A 362 -25.30 13.00 -52.28
C GLU A 362 -26.28 14.14 -52.57
N TYR A 363 -26.62 14.95 -51.55
CA TYR A 363 -27.43 16.14 -51.76
C TYR A 363 -26.76 17.12 -52.74
N LEU A 364 -25.48 17.42 -52.57
CA LEU A 364 -24.75 18.31 -53.47
C LEU A 364 -24.77 17.81 -54.90
N HIS A 365 -24.59 16.50 -55.10
CA HIS A 365 -24.69 15.89 -56.41
C HIS A 365 -26.07 16.13 -57.05
N TYR A 366 -27.15 15.92 -56.30
CA TYR A 366 -28.52 16.17 -56.79
C TYR A 366 -28.82 17.65 -57.01
N HIS A 367 -28.31 18.54 -56.14
CA HIS A 367 -28.39 19.99 -56.29
C HIS A 367 -27.73 20.45 -57.60
N HIS A 368 -26.54 19.93 -57.90
CA HIS A 368 -25.85 20.22 -59.17
C HIS A 368 -26.62 19.73 -60.38
N GLN A 369 -27.12 18.48 -60.38
CA GLN A 369 -27.91 17.94 -61.48
C GLN A 369 -29.19 18.76 -61.74
N TYR A 370 -29.90 19.15 -60.68
CA TYR A 370 -31.08 19.98 -60.78
C TYR A 370 -30.75 21.37 -61.35
N LYS A 371 -29.64 21.98 -60.89
CA LYS A 371 -29.14 23.27 -61.40
C LYS A 371 -28.78 23.19 -62.89
N GLU A 372 -28.06 22.15 -63.30
CA GLU A 372 -27.68 21.92 -64.70
C GLU A 372 -28.92 21.82 -65.60
N GLY A 373 -29.95 21.06 -65.19
CA GLY A 373 -31.21 20.97 -65.93
C GLY A 373 -31.93 22.32 -66.03
N TRP A 374 -31.97 23.09 -64.93
CA TRP A 374 -32.58 24.41 -64.91
C TRP A 374 -31.90 25.39 -65.88
N PHE A 375 -30.56 25.38 -65.91
CA PHE A 375 -29.75 26.27 -66.75
C PHE A 375 -29.87 25.89 -68.22
N GLN A 376 -29.91 24.59 -68.53
CA GLN A 376 -30.12 24.14 -69.90
C GLN A 376 -31.46 24.64 -70.45
N ALA A 377 -32.55 24.54 -69.68
CA ALA A 377 -33.86 25.04 -70.10
C ALA A 377 -33.87 26.55 -70.39
N ILE A 378 -33.17 27.35 -69.58
CA ILE A 378 -33.02 28.80 -69.84
C ILE A 378 -32.31 29.04 -71.18
N ASN A 379 -31.28 28.25 -71.46
CA ASN A 379 -30.52 28.38 -72.70
C ASN A 379 -31.32 27.95 -73.93
N THR A 380 -32.03 26.81 -73.87
CA THR A 380 -32.63 26.18 -75.06
C THR A 380 -34.09 26.55 -75.31
N GLU A 381 -34.93 26.64 -74.28
CA GLU A 381 -36.39 26.71 -74.44
C GLU A 381 -36.97 28.11 -74.22
N ILE A 382 -36.25 28.98 -73.50
CA ILE A 382 -36.73 30.33 -73.21
C ILE A 382 -36.30 31.28 -74.34
N ALA A 383 -37.26 31.87 -75.04
CA ALA A 383 -37.01 32.83 -76.12
C ALA A 383 -36.73 34.23 -75.56
N LEU A 384 -35.47 34.49 -75.18
CA LEU A 384 -34.96 35.78 -74.70
C LEU A 384 -33.71 36.20 -75.48
N ALA A 385 -33.40 37.50 -75.49
CA ALA A 385 -32.16 37.99 -76.08
C ALA A 385 -30.93 37.46 -75.30
N HIS A 386 -29.80 37.26 -75.98
CA HIS A 386 -28.61 36.65 -75.37
C HIS A 386 -28.17 37.35 -74.08
N LYS A 387 -28.19 38.69 -74.06
CA LYS A 387 -27.80 39.49 -72.89
C LYS A 387 -28.71 39.24 -71.68
N GLU A 388 -30.01 39.14 -71.92
CA GLU A 388 -31.02 38.87 -70.88
C GLU A 388 -30.93 37.43 -70.37
N LYS A 389 -30.56 36.46 -71.22
CA LYS A 389 -30.29 35.08 -70.80
C LYS A 389 -29.08 35.00 -69.87
N THR A 390 -28.00 35.70 -70.21
CA THR A 390 -26.78 35.73 -69.37
C THR A 390 -27.07 36.34 -67.99
N GLU A 391 -27.77 37.47 -67.95
CA GLU A 391 -28.18 38.11 -66.68
C GLU A 391 -29.13 37.22 -65.85
N LEU A 392 -30.03 36.49 -66.51
CA LEU A 392 -30.92 35.55 -65.83
C LEU A 392 -30.16 34.37 -65.20
N LEU A 393 -29.15 33.83 -65.91
CA LEU A 393 -28.31 32.75 -65.41
C LEU A 393 -27.42 33.20 -64.23
N GLU A 394 -26.81 34.38 -64.31
CA GLU A 394 -26.02 34.95 -63.22
C GLU A 394 -26.85 35.15 -61.94
N ASN A 395 -28.07 35.68 -62.09
CA ASN A 395 -29.00 35.82 -60.97
C ASN A 395 -29.45 34.45 -60.39
N CYS A 396 -29.62 33.44 -61.24
CA CYS A 396 -29.93 32.09 -60.79
C CYS A 396 -28.75 31.44 -60.06
N GLU A 397 -27.52 31.64 -60.53
CA GLU A 397 -26.30 31.15 -59.88
C GLU A 397 -26.14 31.76 -58.50
N PHE A 398 -26.30 33.08 -58.38
CA PHE A 398 -26.27 33.79 -57.10
C PHE A 398 -27.26 33.20 -56.09
N HIS A 399 -28.51 32.94 -56.49
CA HIS A 399 -29.50 32.35 -55.59
C HIS A 399 -29.23 30.88 -55.25
N SER A 400 -28.61 30.12 -56.15
CA SER A 400 -28.17 28.75 -55.88
C SER A 400 -27.04 28.70 -54.86
N GLU A 401 -26.04 29.58 -54.99
CA GLU A 401 -24.95 29.70 -54.01
C GLU A 401 -25.44 30.25 -52.67
N GLU A 402 -26.32 31.26 -52.67
CA GLU A 402 -26.98 31.78 -51.47
C GLU A 402 -27.71 30.67 -50.70
N HIS A 403 -28.37 29.74 -51.42
CA HIS A 403 -29.06 28.59 -50.83
C HIS A 403 -28.09 27.62 -50.13
N LEU A 404 -27.00 27.24 -50.79
CA LEU A 404 -25.99 26.36 -50.20
C LEU A 404 -25.28 27.02 -49.01
N ASN A 405 -24.98 28.31 -49.10
CA ASN A 405 -24.40 29.09 -48.00
C ASN A 405 -25.33 29.15 -46.79
N LYS A 406 -26.64 29.37 -46.99
CA LYS A 406 -27.63 29.36 -45.90
C LYS A 406 -27.76 28.02 -45.19
N LEU A 407 -27.55 26.93 -45.91
CA LEU A 407 -27.58 25.58 -45.36
C LEU A 407 -26.21 25.13 -44.80
N ASN A 408 -25.18 25.98 -44.88
CA ASN A 408 -23.78 25.65 -44.54
C ASN A 408 -23.23 24.45 -45.33
N LEU A 409 -23.60 24.32 -46.61
CA LEU A 409 -23.21 23.22 -47.50
C LEU A 409 -22.26 23.64 -48.63
N ALA A 410 -21.83 24.91 -48.66
CA ALA A 410 -21.02 25.45 -49.75
C ALA A 410 -19.59 24.91 -49.79
N ASP A 411 -19.03 24.50 -48.65
CA ASP A 411 -17.68 23.93 -48.56
C ASP A 411 -17.61 22.86 -47.44
N PRO A 412 -18.17 21.66 -47.65
CA PRO A 412 -18.25 20.67 -46.59
C PRO A 412 -16.95 19.85 -46.53
N ASP A 413 -16.13 20.13 -45.51
CA ASP A 413 -15.01 19.29 -45.06
C ASP A 413 -15.46 17.88 -44.59
N PHE A 414 -16.76 17.63 -44.51
CA PHE A 414 -17.38 16.43 -43.97
C PHE A 414 -18.31 15.75 -44.99
N GLN A 415 -18.28 14.42 -45.00
CA GLN A 415 -19.12 13.63 -45.93
C GLN A 415 -20.57 13.55 -45.46
N HIS A 416 -20.82 13.59 -44.15
CA HIS A 416 -22.14 13.45 -43.54
C HIS A 416 -22.36 14.49 -42.43
N LEU A 417 -23.57 15.03 -42.35
CA LEU A 417 -24.05 15.87 -41.25
C LEU A 417 -24.88 15.01 -40.30
N VAL A 418 -24.52 14.94 -39.01
CA VAL A 418 -25.27 14.17 -38.01
C VAL A 418 -26.12 15.12 -37.17
N TYR A 419 -27.43 15.00 -37.30
CA TYR A 419 -28.39 15.70 -36.46
C TYR A 419 -28.67 14.86 -35.22
N SER A 420 -28.00 15.18 -34.11
CA SER A 420 -28.29 14.59 -32.81
C SER A 420 -29.72 14.90 -32.38
N LYS A 421 -30.42 13.92 -31.80
CA LYS A 421 -31.71 14.16 -31.17
C LYS A 421 -31.47 14.90 -29.84
N ASN A 422 -32.06 16.09 -29.70
CA ASN A 422 -32.06 16.84 -28.43
C ASN A 422 -32.82 16.10 -27.34
#